data_AF-J9EVD7-F1
#
_entry.id   AF-J9EVD7-F1
#
_cell.length_a   1.000
_cell.length_b   1.000
_cell.length_c   1.000
_cell.angle_alpha   90.00
_cell.angle_beta   90.00
_cell.angle_gamma   90.00
#
_symmetry.space_group_name_H-M   'P 1'
#
loop_
_entity.id
_entity.type
_entity.pdbx_description
1 polymer ?
#
loop_
_entity_poly.entity_id
_entity_poly.type
_entity_poly.pdbx_seq_one_letter_code
_entity_poly.pdbx_strand_id
1 'polypeptide(L)'
;MVIGRRGHEARIVYLIDYGMAREYAIWEEGYARIRRQREHVLMRGTTRYCSPTVHARMEQGRKDDLWSLIYVLVELHAGLPWRGITEKEVGIMKDKITDEVLMADCPPEWIHIMKYIRTLTYESRPDYKKIYDLLMSCMKRLSVSFSDPYDWEISFSSKSSRTTTTIRTEATTTLITKESSDTKSINNRQLYNFPPTTDPKQFECNDIGI
;
A
#
# COMPACT_ATOMS: atom_id res chain seq x y z
N MET A 1 -3.35 2.63 -6.39
CA MET A 1 -2.14 3.22 -5.74
C MET A 1 -1.24 3.77 -6.82
N VAL A 2 -0.60 4.90 -6.59
CA VAL A 2 0.39 5.50 -7.50
C VAL A 2 1.59 6.01 -6.71
N ILE A 3 2.74 6.13 -7.36
CA ILE A 3 3.98 6.65 -6.75
C ILE A 3 4.24 8.04 -7.33
N GLY A 4 4.76 8.96 -6.51
CA GLY A 4 5.15 10.28 -6.97
C GLY A 4 6.25 10.21 -8.04
N ARG A 5 6.30 11.20 -8.94
CA ARG A 5 7.17 11.11 -10.13
C ARG A 5 8.62 11.55 -9.87
N ARG A 6 8.87 12.48 -8.94
CA ARG A 6 10.18 13.14 -8.79
C ARG A 6 10.49 13.49 -7.34
N GLY A 7 11.79 13.60 -7.04
CA GLY A 7 12.29 14.06 -5.74
C GLY A 7 11.81 13.17 -4.59
N HIS A 8 11.53 13.80 -3.44
CA HIS A 8 11.03 13.10 -2.25
C HIS A 8 9.69 12.38 -2.48
N GLU A 9 8.85 12.87 -3.39
CA GLU A 9 7.55 12.25 -3.71
C GLU A 9 7.70 10.86 -4.35
N ALA A 10 8.84 10.57 -4.98
CA ALA A 10 9.14 9.25 -5.57
C ALA A 10 9.29 8.13 -4.53
N ARG A 11 9.29 8.48 -3.24
CA ARG A 11 9.30 7.56 -2.10
C ARG A 11 7.97 7.54 -1.34
N ILE A 12 6.93 8.18 -1.88
CA ILE A 12 5.60 8.24 -1.27
C ILE A 12 4.62 7.46 -2.15
N VAL A 13 3.85 6.57 -1.52
CA VAL A 13 2.72 5.87 -2.14
C VAL A 13 1.45 6.64 -1.86
N TYR A 14 0.72 7.01 -2.91
CA TYR A 14 -0.56 7.71 -2.83
C TYR A 14 -1.71 6.74 -3.09
N LEU A 15 -2.70 6.76 -2.20
CA LEU A 15 -4.00 6.15 -2.44
C LEU A 15 -4.84 7.13 -3.27
N ILE A 16 -5.42 6.62 -4.35
CA ILE A 16 -6.23 7.40 -5.30
C ILE A 16 -7.51 6.62 -5.62
N ASP A 17 -8.43 7.31 -6.28
CA ASP A 17 -9.71 6.75 -6.73
C ASP A 17 -10.57 6.21 -5.57
N TYR A 18 -11.25 7.13 -4.90
CA TYR A 18 -12.24 6.83 -3.87
C TYR A 18 -13.65 6.67 -4.45
N GLY A 19 -13.80 6.54 -5.78
CA GLY A 19 -15.12 6.47 -6.44
C GLY A 19 -15.93 5.22 -6.05
N MET A 20 -15.26 4.18 -5.56
CA MET A 20 -15.86 2.94 -5.08
C MET A 20 -15.87 2.83 -3.55
N ALA A 21 -15.34 3.83 -2.84
CA ALA A 21 -15.33 3.84 -1.39
C ALA A 21 -16.77 3.87 -0.85
N ARG A 22 -16.97 3.15 0.25
CA ARG A 22 -18.26 3.07 0.92
C ARG A 22 -18.03 3.23 2.42
N GLU A 23 -18.83 4.08 3.03
CA GLU A 23 -18.85 4.20 4.48
C GLU A 23 -19.28 2.86 5.10
N TYR A 24 -18.43 2.29 5.96
CA TYR A 24 -18.71 1.02 6.67
C TYR A 24 -19.27 1.25 8.08
N ALA A 25 -19.02 2.43 8.65
CA ALA A 25 -19.54 2.87 9.94
C ALA A 25 -20.73 3.81 9.73
N ILE A 26 -21.55 3.97 10.76
CA ILE A 26 -22.58 5.01 10.86
C ILE A 26 -22.53 5.59 12.26
N TRP A 27 -22.77 6.89 12.34
CA TRP A 27 -22.83 7.64 13.59
C TRP A 27 -24.28 7.79 14.01
N GLU A 28 -24.65 7.19 15.15
CA GLU A 28 -25.98 7.31 15.74
C GLU A 28 -25.83 7.55 17.24
N GLU A 29 -26.63 8.46 17.79
CA GLU A 29 -26.72 8.70 19.25
C GLU A 29 -25.36 8.95 19.96
N GLY A 30 -24.38 9.52 19.25
CA GLY A 30 -23.07 9.86 19.79
C GLY A 30 -22.04 8.74 19.80
N TYR A 31 -22.35 7.56 19.23
CA TYR A 31 -21.40 6.47 19.04
C TYR A 31 -21.35 5.99 17.58
N ALA A 32 -20.20 5.43 17.18
CA ALA A 32 -20.05 4.78 15.89
C ALA A 32 -20.52 3.33 15.99
N ARG A 33 -21.19 2.81 14.96
CA ARG A 33 -21.49 1.38 14.80
C ARG A 33 -21.24 0.90 13.38
N ILE A 34 -20.91 -0.37 13.23
CA ILE A 34 -20.73 -0.99 11.90
C ILE A 34 -22.10 -1.11 11.22
N ARG A 35 -22.16 -0.75 9.93
CA ARG A 35 -23.37 -0.89 9.13
C ARG A 35 -23.74 -2.35 8.99
N ARG A 36 -25.04 -2.64 9.05
CA ARG A 36 -25.56 -4.01 8.86
C ARG A 36 -25.13 -4.56 7.50
N GLN A 37 -24.62 -5.79 7.52
CA GLN A 37 -24.29 -6.56 6.32
C GLN A 37 -25.52 -6.77 5.43
N ARG A 38 -25.40 -6.43 4.14
CA ARG A 38 -26.41 -6.81 3.14
C ARG A 38 -26.31 -8.30 2.80
N GLU A 39 -27.45 -8.92 2.53
CA GLU A 39 -27.52 -10.35 2.15
C GLU A 39 -26.89 -10.61 0.78
N HIS A 40 -27.11 -9.70 -0.17
CA HIS A 40 -26.56 -9.82 -1.52
C HIS A 40 -25.96 -8.50 -2.00
N VAL A 41 -24.72 -8.58 -2.47
CA VAL A 41 -23.99 -7.44 -3.03
C VAL A 41 -23.48 -7.78 -4.42
N LEU A 42 -23.67 -6.85 -5.35
CA LEU A 42 -23.05 -6.97 -6.67
C LEU A 42 -21.53 -6.86 -6.52
N MET A 43 -20.82 -7.81 -7.13
CA MET A 43 -19.37 -7.73 -7.28
C MET A 43 -19.01 -6.45 -8.02
N ARG A 44 -18.16 -5.65 -7.39
CA ARG A 44 -17.60 -4.41 -7.91
C ARG A 44 -16.10 -4.42 -7.64
N GLY A 45 -15.36 -3.69 -8.45
CA GLY A 45 -13.89 -3.64 -8.38
C GLY A 45 -13.21 -4.65 -9.30
N THR A 46 -11.90 -4.79 -9.15
CA THR A 46 -11.07 -5.59 -10.04
C THR A 46 -11.05 -7.06 -9.60
N THR A 47 -11.58 -7.93 -10.46
CA THR A 47 -11.65 -9.39 -10.23
C THR A 47 -10.35 -10.02 -9.77
N ARG A 48 -9.21 -9.52 -10.24
CA ARG A 48 -7.89 -10.03 -9.86
C ARG A 48 -7.59 -9.89 -8.37
N TYR A 49 -7.96 -8.76 -7.76
CA TYR A 49 -7.56 -8.40 -6.39
C TYR A 49 -8.69 -8.49 -5.37
N CYS A 50 -9.94 -8.64 -5.80
CA CYS A 50 -11.04 -8.77 -4.84
C CYS A 50 -10.91 -10.03 -3.97
N SER A 51 -11.42 -9.98 -2.75
CA SER A 51 -11.38 -11.09 -1.82
C SER A 51 -12.28 -12.26 -2.24
N PRO A 52 -12.13 -13.46 -1.63
CA PRO A 52 -13.09 -14.55 -1.77
C PRO A 52 -14.52 -14.16 -1.36
N THR A 53 -14.66 -13.31 -0.34
CA THR A 53 -15.95 -12.77 0.14
C THR A 53 -16.67 -11.97 -0.94
N VAL A 54 -15.94 -11.14 -1.69
CA VAL A 54 -16.49 -10.36 -2.82
C VAL A 54 -16.96 -11.29 -3.95
N HIS A 55 -16.20 -12.33 -4.26
CA HIS A 55 -16.60 -13.34 -5.25
C HIS A 55 -17.89 -14.08 -4.84
N ALA A 56 -18.04 -14.35 -3.54
CA ALA A 56 -19.24 -14.96 -2.96
C ALA A 56 -20.45 -14.00 -2.87
N ARG A 57 -20.35 -12.77 -3.41
CA ARG A 57 -21.44 -11.76 -3.40
C ARG A 57 -21.88 -11.32 -1.99
N MET A 58 -20.96 -11.42 -1.04
CA MET A 58 -21.15 -10.99 0.34
C MET A 58 -20.71 -9.52 0.53
N GLU A 59 -21.16 -8.89 1.61
CA GLU A 59 -20.76 -7.52 1.96
C GLU A 59 -19.26 -7.41 2.23
N GLN A 60 -18.68 -6.32 1.73
CA GLN A 60 -17.26 -6.01 1.91
C GLN A 60 -17.05 -5.30 3.24
N GLY A 61 -16.10 -5.78 4.03
CA GLY A 61 -15.63 -5.13 5.25
C GLY A 61 -14.15 -4.77 5.17
N ARG A 62 -13.60 -4.30 6.29
CA ARG A 62 -12.20 -3.84 6.41
C ARG A 62 -11.17 -4.92 6.02
N LYS A 63 -11.51 -6.19 6.23
CA LYS A 63 -10.65 -7.33 5.87
C LYS A 63 -10.49 -7.50 4.36
N ASP A 64 -11.44 -7.04 3.56
CA ASP A 64 -11.44 -7.24 2.10
C ASP A 64 -10.44 -6.30 1.41
N ASP A 65 -10.19 -5.13 2.00
CA ASP A 65 -9.07 -4.26 1.61
C ASP A 65 -7.72 -4.92 1.92
N LEU A 66 -7.60 -5.63 3.05
CA LEU A 66 -6.39 -6.38 3.41
C LEU A 66 -6.14 -7.58 2.50
N TRP A 67 -7.19 -8.28 2.08
CA TRP A 67 -7.12 -9.30 1.02
C TRP A 67 -6.58 -8.72 -0.29
N SER A 68 -7.09 -7.56 -0.68
CA SER A 68 -6.65 -6.88 -1.90
C SER A 68 -5.19 -6.45 -1.79
N LEU A 69 -4.77 -5.91 -0.63
CA LEU A 69 -3.39 -5.54 -0.36
C LEU A 69 -2.45 -6.74 -0.48
N ILE A 70 -2.76 -7.87 0.16
CA ILE A 70 -1.87 -9.03 0.12
C ILE A 70 -1.77 -9.62 -1.29
N TYR A 71 -2.86 -9.64 -2.08
CA TYR A 71 -2.80 -10.07 -3.48
C TYR A 71 -1.96 -9.14 -4.36
N VAL A 72 -2.00 -7.82 -4.12
CA VAL A 72 -1.11 -6.88 -4.81
C VAL A 72 0.36 -7.16 -4.45
N LEU A 73 0.66 -7.38 -3.16
CA LEU A 73 2.03 -7.69 -2.72
C LEU A 73 2.55 -9.00 -3.33
N VAL A 74 1.73 -10.06 -3.35
CA VAL A 74 2.07 -11.34 -4.00
C VAL A 74 2.27 -11.14 -5.50
N GLU A 75 1.42 -10.36 -6.18
CA GLU A 75 1.61 -10.11 -7.61
C GLU A 75 2.93 -9.37 -7.91
N LEU A 76 3.28 -8.38 -7.10
CA LEU A 76 4.53 -7.62 -7.25
C LEU A 76 5.77 -8.49 -7.02
N HIS A 77 5.69 -9.50 -6.16
CA HIS A 77 6.82 -10.33 -5.78
C HIS A 77 6.97 -11.61 -6.62
N ALA A 78 5.90 -12.41 -6.70
CA ALA A 78 5.91 -13.74 -7.31
C ALA A 78 4.91 -13.90 -8.48
N GLY A 79 3.94 -12.99 -8.59
CA GLY A 79 2.81 -13.13 -9.51
C GLY A 79 1.64 -13.90 -8.90
N LEU A 80 0.44 -13.71 -9.45
CA LEU A 80 -0.77 -14.41 -9.00
C LEU A 80 -1.04 -15.64 -9.87
N PRO A 81 -1.48 -16.77 -9.28
CA PRO A 81 -1.66 -18.02 -10.00
C PRO A 81 -2.90 -18.04 -10.90
N TRP A 82 -3.83 -17.09 -10.71
CA TRP A 82 -5.01 -16.89 -11.57
C TRP A 82 -4.79 -15.86 -12.68
N ARG A 83 -3.55 -15.70 -13.16
CA ARG A 83 -3.25 -14.85 -14.31
C ARG A 83 -3.71 -15.53 -15.61
N GLY A 84 -4.50 -14.83 -16.42
CA GLY A 84 -4.92 -15.29 -17.75
C GLY A 84 -6.10 -16.27 -17.78
N ILE A 85 -6.78 -16.48 -16.65
CA ILE A 85 -8.02 -17.28 -16.56
C ILE A 85 -9.25 -16.39 -16.48
N THR A 86 -10.44 -16.96 -16.71
CA THR A 86 -11.71 -16.21 -16.71
C THR A 86 -12.15 -15.82 -15.30
N GLU A 87 -12.99 -14.78 -15.17
CA GLU A 87 -13.47 -14.29 -13.86
C GLU A 87 -14.15 -15.37 -13.01
N LYS A 88 -14.88 -16.28 -13.65
CA LYS A 88 -15.54 -17.41 -13.00
C LYS A 88 -14.52 -18.38 -12.42
N GLU A 89 -13.45 -18.66 -13.14
CA GLU A 89 -12.37 -19.56 -12.71
C GLU A 89 -11.53 -18.93 -11.59
N VAL A 90 -11.30 -17.60 -11.63
CA VAL A 90 -10.62 -16.87 -10.54
C VAL A 90 -11.31 -17.12 -9.20
N GLY A 91 -12.64 -17.00 -9.15
CA GLY A 91 -13.40 -17.22 -7.92
C GLY A 91 -13.24 -18.65 -7.38
N ILE A 92 -13.33 -19.65 -8.27
CA ILE A 92 -13.17 -21.07 -7.91
C ILE A 92 -11.75 -21.35 -7.42
N MET A 93 -10.73 -20.75 -8.06
CA MET A 93 -9.34 -20.94 -7.68
C MET A 93 -9.03 -20.31 -6.32
N LYS A 94 -9.52 -19.10 -6.06
CA LYS A 94 -9.35 -18.41 -4.77
C LYS A 94 -9.97 -19.18 -3.59
N ASP A 95 -11.06 -19.89 -3.84
CA ASP A 95 -11.73 -20.71 -2.83
C ASP A 95 -10.94 -22.01 -2.51
N LYS A 96 -10.30 -22.59 -3.53
CA LYS A 96 -9.60 -23.88 -3.42
C LYS A 96 -8.12 -23.77 -3.06
N ILE A 97 -7.47 -22.67 -3.41
CA ILE A 97 -6.03 -22.52 -3.23
C ILE A 97 -5.70 -22.43 -1.73
N THR A 98 -4.71 -23.22 -1.31
CA THR A 98 -4.20 -23.16 0.07
C THR A 98 -3.24 -22.00 0.23
N ASP A 99 -3.10 -21.52 1.47
CA ASP A 99 -2.19 -20.41 1.79
C ASP A 99 -0.74 -20.82 1.49
N GLU A 100 -0.39 -22.08 1.72
CA GLU A 100 0.93 -22.65 1.45
C GLU A 100 1.28 -22.62 -0.04
N VAL A 101 0.31 -22.88 -0.94
CA VAL A 101 0.54 -22.82 -2.38
C VAL A 101 0.64 -21.38 -2.85
N LEU A 102 -0.23 -20.49 -2.36
CA LEU A 102 -0.21 -19.09 -2.78
C LEU A 102 1.04 -18.34 -2.28
N MET A 103 1.58 -18.74 -1.13
CA MET A 103 2.74 -18.11 -0.49
C MET A 103 4.07 -18.85 -0.70
N ALA A 104 4.09 -19.88 -1.56
CA ALA A 104 5.27 -20.73 -1.74
C ALA A 104 6.54 -19.94 -2.12
N ASP A 105 6.39 -18.95 -2.99
CA ASP A 105 7.47 -18.08 -3.48
C ASP A 105 7.49 -16.71 -2.78
N CYS A 106 6.84 -16.57 -1.62
CA CYS A 106 6.78 -15.32 -0.85
C CYS A 106 7.58 -15.41 0.46
N PRO A 107 7.90 -14.27 1.10
CA PRO A 107 8.52 -14.28 2.42
C PRO A 107 7.68 -15.08 3.44
N PRO A 108 8.30 -15.95 4.26
CA PRO A 108 7.58 -16.84 5.18
C PRO A 108 6.72 -16.11 6.22
N GLU A 109 7.01 -14.85 6.54
CA GLU A 109 6.17 -14.06 7.44
C GLU A 109 4.78 -13.77 6.85
N TRP A 110 4.66 -13.69 5.53
CA TRP A 110 3.42 -13.28 4.86
C TRP A 110 2.30 -14.32 4.99
N ILE A 111 2.63 -15.60 5.13
CA ILE A 111 1.62 -16.64 5.37
C ILE A 111 0.88 -16.40 6.68
N HIS A 112 1.55 -15.84 7.70
CA HIS A 112 0.91 -15.51 8.98
C HIS A 112 -0.07 -14.35 8.84
N ILE A 113 0.21 -13.39 7.94
CA ILE A 113 -0.72 -12.30 7.61
C ILE A 113 -1.96 -12.89 6.95
N MET A 114 -1.80 -13.78 5.97
CA MET A 114 -2.92 -14.41 5.28
C MET A 114 -3.80 -15.26 6.21
N LYS A 115 -3.17 -16.10 7.04
CA LYS A 115 -3.87 -16.88 8.07
C LYS A 115 -4.62 -15.99 9.05
N TYR A 116 -4.03 -14.86 9.43
CA TYR A 116 -4.71 -13.87 10.27
C TYR A 116 -5.92 -13.23 9.58
N ILE A 117 -5.79 -12.79 8.32
CA ILE A 117 -6.91 -12.18 7.57
C ILE A 117 -8.08 -13.17 7.45
N ARG A 118 -7.82 -14.48 7.29
CA ARG A 118 -8.86 -15.52 7.25
C ARG A 118 -9.68 -15.62 8.55
N THR A 119 -9.11 -15.27 9.70
CA THR A 119 -9.83 -15.28 10.98
C THR A 119 -10.80 -14.11 11.13
N LEU A 120 -10.69 -13.08 10.30
CA LEU A 120 -11.49 -11.86 10.42
C LEU A 120 -12.91 -12.06 9.87
N THR A 121 -13.88 -11.58 10.63
CA THR A 121 -15.28 -11.45 10.21
C THR A 121 -15.53 -10.06 9.59
N TYR A 122 -16.72 -9.84 9.03
CA TYR A 122 -17.11 -8.52 8.50
C TYR A 122 -17.01 -7.41 9.56
N GLU A 123 -17.40 -7.72 10.79
CA GLU A 123 -17.40 -6.78 11.91
C GLU A 123 -16.03 -6.63 12.58
N SER A 124 -15.13 -7.59 12.37
CA SER A 124 -13.81 -7.58 13.02
C SER A 124 -13.03 -6.31 12.67
N ARG A 125 -12.48 -5.67 13.70
CA ARG A 125 -11.43 -4.66 13.53
C ARG A 125 -10.10 -5.36 13.30
N PRO A 126 -9.44 -5.16 12.14
CA PRO A 126 -8.11 -5.73 11.95
C PRO A 126 -7.09 -5.08 12.88
N ASP A 127 -6.20 -5.91 13.41
CA ASP A 127 -4.99 -5.55 14.14
C ASP A 127 -3.92 -5.18 13.10
N TYR A 128 -3.98 -3.92 12.66
CA TYR A 128 -3.03 -3.37 11.70
C TYR A 128 -1.60 -3.37 12.24
N LYS A 129 -1.43 -3.27 13.57
CA LYS A 129 -0.11 -3.32 14.21
C LYS A 129 0.52 -4.70 14.05
N LYS A 130 -0.22 -5.78 14.27
CA LYS A 130 0.26 -7.15 14.02
C LYS A 130 0.71 -7.35 12.58
N ILE A 131 -0.06 -6.85 11.61
CA ILE A 131 0.30 -6.94 10.19
C ILE A 131 1.59 -6.17 9.91
N TYR A 132 1.70 -4.94 10.43
CA TYR A 132 2.91 -4.12 10.34
C TYR A 132 4.12 -4.81 10.95
N ASP A 133 4.00 -5.36 12.17
CA ASP A 133 5.08 -6.04 12.87
C ASP A 133 5.58 -7.28 12.09
N LEU A 134 4.70 -8.00 11.40
CA LEU A 134 5.06 -9.12 10.51
C LEU A 134 5.85 -8.65 9.29
N LEU A 135 5.45 -7.53 8.67
CA LEU A 135 6.19 -6.91 7.56
C LEU A 135 7.57 -6.39 8.01
N MET A 136 7.64 -5.76 9.19
CA MET A 136 8.90 -5.31 9.78
C MET A 136 9.83 -6.48 10.14
N SER A 137 9.27 -7.59 10.61
CA SER A 137 10.04 -8.82 10.88
C SER A 137 10.66 -9.38 9.61
N CYS A 138 9.91 -9.37 8.50
CA CYS A 138 10.42 -9.73 7.17
C CYS A 138 11.58 -8.81 6.73
N MET A 139 11.41 -7.48 6.84
CA MET A 139 12.47 -6.52 6.52
C MET A 139 13.74 -6.77 7.35
N LYS A 140 13.58 -7.00 8.66
CA LYS A 140 14.69 -7.31 9.57
C LYS A 140 15.42 -8.59 9.17
N ARG A 141 14.68 -9.67 8.86
CA ARG A 141 15.28 -10.96 8.44
C ARG A 141 16.06 -10.81 7.13
N LEU A 142 15.54 -10.03 6.19
CA LEU A 142 16.17 -9.77 4.90
C LEU A 142 17.26 -8.69 4.96
N SER A 143 17.46 -8.06 6.12
CA SER A 143 18.39 -6.92 6.31
C SER A 143 18.11 -5.76 5.35
N VAL A 144 16.83 -5.49 5.07
CA VAL A 144 16.36 -4.39 4.22
C VAL A 144 15.91 -3.22 5.10
N SER A 145 16.22 -2.00 4.66
CA SER A 145 15.91 -0.74 5.33
C SER A 145 15.04 0.17 4.46
N PHE A 146 14.29 1.09 5.09
CA PHE A 146 13.56 2.15 4.37
C PHE A 146 14.47 3.14 3.62
N SER A 147 15.78 3.11 3.91
CA SER A 147 16.78 3.90 3.17
C SER A 147 17.20 3.27 1.84
N ASP A 148 16.91 1.98 1.65
CA ASP A 148 17.34 1.24 0.46
C ASP A 148 16.60 1.77 -0.78
N PRO A 149 17.27 1.83 -1.93
CA PRO A 149 16.66 2.35 -3.15
C PRO A 149 15.54 1.41 -3.64
N TYR A 150 14.40 2.00 -4.02
CA TYR A 150 13.36 1.27 -4.74
C TYR A 150 13.80 0.92 -6.16
N ASP A 151 13.17 -0.09 -6.78
CA ASP A 151 13.52 -0.58 -8.13
C ASP A 151 13.60 0.53 -9.19
N TRP A 152 12.70 1.52 -9.11
CA TRP A 152 12.67 2.65 -10.06
C TRP A 152 13.77 3.69 -9.82
N GLU A 153 14.39 3.73 -8.63
CA GLU A 153 15.50 4.64 -8.31
C GLU A 153 16.85 4.13 -8.85
N ILE A 154 16.98 2.81 -9.04
CA ILE A 154 18.21 2.14 -9.48
C ILE A 154 18.59 2.54 -10.93
N SER A 155 17.69 3.18 -11.68
CA SER A 155 17.82 3.46 -13.11
C SER A 155 18.46 4.80 -13.52
N PHE A 156 18.94 5.65 -12.59
CA PHE A 156 19.50 6.96 -12.96
C PHE A 156 21.02 7.16 -12.76
N SER A 157 21.75 6.20 -12.18
CA SER A 157 23.19 6.37 -11.90
C SER A 157 24.12 5.43 -12.69
N SER A 158 23.61 4.37 -13.32
CA SER A 158 24.45 3.30 -13.92
C SER A 158 24.49 3.28 -15.46
N LYS A 159 24.32 4.43 -16.12
CA LYS A 159 24.67 4.63 -17.55
C LYS A 159 25.72 5.72 -17.78
N SER A 160 26.68 5.89 -16.87
CA SER A 160 27.91 6.64 -17.18
C SER A 160 29.14 5.84 -16.75
N SER A 161 29.62 5.01 -17.67
CA SER A 161 30.92 4.34 -17.71
C SER A 161 30.98 3.70 -19.11
N ARG A 162 31.87 3.98 -20.05
CA ARG A 162 33.09 4.78 -20.17
C ARG A 162 33.23 5.07 -21.68
N THR A 163 33.43 6.33 -22.07
CA THR A 163 34.20 6.62 -23.28
C THR A 163 35.21 7.69 -22.94
N THR A 164 36.46 7.25 -22.82
CA THR A 164 37.64 8.07 -22.65
C THR A 164 37.80 8.98 -23.86
N THR A 165 37.77 10.31 -23.68
CA THR A 165 38.50 11.22 -24.58
C THR A 165 38.93 12.46 -23.80
N THR A 166 40.23 12.54 -23.64
CA THR A 166 41.05 13.68 -23.21
C THR A 166 40.62 14.98 -23.89
N ILE A 167 40.53 16.09 -23.14
CA ILE A 167 41.02 17.44 -23.52
C ILE A 167 41.05 18.33 -22.26
N ARG A 168 42.01 19.24 -22.30
CA ARG A 168 42.64 20.08 -21.26
C ARG A 168 41.87 21.38 -20.91
N THR A 169 42.10 21.83 -19.66
CA THR A 169 42.17 23.20 -19.08
C THR A 169 41.18 24.32 -19.51
N GLU A 170 40.49 24.96 -18.56
CA GLU A 170 40.82 26.29 -17.98
C GLU A 170 39.71 26.83 -17.04
N ALA A 171 40.12 27.73 -16.13
CA ALA A 171 39.37 28.29 -15.00
C ALA A 171 38.36 29.38 -15.40
N THR A 172 37.38 29.69 -14.53
CA THR A 172 36.97 31.07 -14.14
C THR A 172 35.91 31.06 -13.01
N THR A 173 36.15 31.92 -12.03
CA THR A 173 35.35 32.26 -10.83
C THR A 173 34.38 33.41 -11.09
N THR A 174 33.18 33.42 -10.46
CA THR A 174 32.42 34.58 -9.88
C THR A 174 30.97 34.12 -9.56
N LEU A 175 30.47 34.09 -8.30
CA LEU A 175 30.11 35.11 -7.28
C LEU A 175 28.76 35.83 -7.48
N ILE A 176 27.82 35.56 -6.53
CA ILE A 176 26.86 36.49 -5.87
C ILE A 176 25.66 36.93 -6.75
N THR A 177 24.37 36.97 -6.33
CA THR A 177 23.75 37.69 -5.19
C THR A 177 22.38 37.11 -4.77
N LYS A 178 22.07 37.27 -3.47
CA LYS A 178 20.71 37.25 -2.91
C LYS A 178 19.97 38.54 -3.27
N GLU A 179 18.65 38.50 -3.39
CA GLU A 179 17.78 39.48 -2.73
C GLU A 179 16.34 38.98 -2.56
N SER A 180 15.77 39.43 -1.46
CA SER A 180 14.51 39.06 -0.80
C SER A 180 13.48 40.15 -0.98
N SER A 181 12.19 39.81 -1.06
CA SER A 181 11.14 40.68 -0.50
C SER A 181 9.85 39.90 -0.24
N ASP A 182 9.45 39.98 1.03
CA ASP A 182 8.21 39.46 1.62
C ASP A 182 6.94 39.99 0.97
N THR A 183 5.93 39.13 0.85
CA THR A 183 4.53 39.55 1.01
C THR A 183 3.74 38.40 1.64
N LYS A 184 3.24 38.65 2.86
CA LYS A 184 2.48 37.72 3.68
C LYS A 184 1.18 37.33 2.96
N SER A 185 1.12 36.11 2.43
CA SER A 185 -0.15 35.42 2.21
C SER A 185 -0.25 34.29 3.22
N ILE A 186 -1.36 34.25 3.96
CA ILE A 186 -1.69 33.18 4.89
C ILE A 186 -1.86 31.92 4.03
N ASN A 187 -0.81 31.11 3.98
CA ASN A 187 -0.75 29.93 3.14
C ASN A 187 -1.39 28.78 3.93
N ASN A 188 -2.56 28.32 3.51
CA ASN A 188 -3.21 27.06 3.95
C ASN A 188 -2.38 25.79 3.61
N ARG A 189 -1.06 25.93 3.49
CA ARG A 189 -0.10 24.93 3.01
C ARG A 189 0.57 24.16 4.14
N GLN A 190 0.28 24.49 5.39
CA GLN A 190 0.87 23.84 6.58
C GLN A 190 0.11 22.59 7.06
N LEU A 191 -1.01 22.22 6.43
CA LEU A 191 -1.85 21.10 6.88
C LEU A 191 -1.40 19.71 6.40
N TYR A 192 -0.34 19.62 5.59
CA TYR A 192 0.13 18.34 5.02
C TYR A 192 1.60 18.07 5.30
N ASN A 193 2.09 18.42 6.50
CA ASN A 193 3.43 18.07 6.95
C ASN A 193 3.50 16.74 7.72
N PHE A 194 2.46 15.91 7.61
CA PHE A 194 2.54 14.54 8.11
C PHE A 194 3.24 13.69 7.04
N PRO A 195 4.47 13.19 7.27
CA PRO A 195 4.92 12.02 6.53
C PRO A 195 3.87 10.93 6.72
N PRO A 196 3.66 10.02 5.74
CA PRO A 196 2.74 8.89 5.93
C PRO A 196 3.07 8.24 7.27
N THR A 197 2.12 8.23 8.20
CA THR A 197 2.35 7.80 9.57
C THR A 197 2.92 6.38 9.55
N THR A 198 4.22 6.26 9.80
CA THR A 198 4.91 5.00 10.04
C THR A 198 5.04 4.70 11.53
N ASP A 199 4.60 5.62 12.40
CA ASP A 199 4.62 5.43 13.85
C ASP A 199 3.48 4.49 14.28
N PRO A 200 3.79 3.26 14.73
CA PRO A 200 2.76 2.31 15.14
C PRO A 200 1.90 2.82 16.31
N LYS A 201 2.40 3.78 17.11
CA LYS A 201 1.65 4.39 18.22
C LYS A 201 0.44 5.19 17.74
N GLN A 202 0.44 5.63 16.49
CA GLN A 202 -0.66 6.38 15.89
C GLN A 202 -1.68 5.47 15.19
N PHE A 203 -1.50 4.15 15.17
CA PHE A 203 -2.49 3.26 14.55
C PHE A 203 -3.82 3.23 15.32
N GLU A 204 -3.78 3.57 16.60
CA GLU A 204 -4.96 3.66 17.47
C GLU A 204 -5.57 5.07 17.50
N CYS A 205 -4.86 6.12 17.05
CA CYS A 205 -5.39 7.49 17.12
C CYS A 205 -6.55 7.76 16.14
N ASN A 206 -6.70 6.91 15.13
CA ASN A 206 -7.82 6.93 14.18
C ASN A 206 -8.89 5.88 14.50
N ASP A 207 -8.79 5.24 15.67
CA ASP A 207 -9.79 4.27 16.09
C ASP A 207 -11.10 5.00 16.45
N ILE A 208 -12.16 4.64 15.73
CA ILE A 208 -13.51 5.16 15.98
C ILE A 208 -14.27 4.30 17.01
N GLY A 209 -13.58 3.36 17.67
CA GLY A 209 -14.11 2.54 18.76
C GLY A 209 -14.89 1.31 18.32
N ILE A 210 -14.78 0.90 17.05
CA ILE A 210 -15.50 -0.23 16.42
C ILE A 210 -14.62 -1.02 15.46
#